data_AF-A0A382TM37-F1
#
_entry.id   AF-A0A382TM37-F1
#
_cell.length_a   1.000
_cell.length_b   1.000
_cell.length_c   1.000
_cell.angle_alpha   90.00
_cell.angle_beta   90.00
_cell.angle_gamma   90.00
#
_symmetry.space_group_name_H-M   'P 1'
#
loop_
_entity.id
_entity.type
_entity.pdbx_description
1 polymer ?
#
loop_
_entity_poly.entity_id
_entity_poly.type
_entity_poly.pdbx_seq_one_letter_code
_entity_poly.pdbx_strand_id
1 'polypeptide(L)'
;MENNFKNKIINGDSIKELKKIPNETFDLIFADPPYNLQLKNKLTRPDRSKVSAVDDKWDQFESFKKYDEFTLAWLKECKRILKKDGALWVIGSYHNIFRLGAAIQDLGFWILNDVIWNKNNPMPNFRG
;
A
#
# COMPACT_ATOMS: atom_id res chain seq x y z
N MET A 1 -20.25 -2.67 22.11
CA MET A 1 -19.93 -1.24 21.89
C MET A 1 -20.46 -0.87 20.52
N GLU A 2 -21.19 0.24 20.39
CA GLU A 2 -21.53 0.74 19.06
C GLU A 2 -20.26 1.16 18.32
N ASN A 3 -19.90 0.41 17.27
CA ASN A 3 -18.77 0.75 16.42
C ASN A 3 -19.14 1.93 15.51
N ASN A 4 -18.88 3.15 15.98
CA ASN A 4 -19.16 4.39 15.26
C ASN A 4 -18.06 4.74 14.23
N PHE A 5 -17.79 3.81 13.30
CA PHE A 5 -16.82 3.99 12.20
C PHE A 5 -17.48 4.21 10.82
N LYS A 6 -18.81 4.16 10.76
CA LYS A 6 -19.55 4.33 9.51
C LYS A 6 -19.30 5.72 8.91
N ASN A 7 -18.88 5.77 7.65
CA ASN A 7 -18.66 6.99 6.87
C ASN A 7 -17.74 8.02 7.57
N LYS A 8 -16.69 7.53 8.24
CA LYS A 8 -15.79 8.38 9.02
C LYS A 8 -14.46 8.57 8.29
N ILE A 9 -14.01 9.82 8.18
CA ILE A 9 -12.68 10.17 7.71
C ILE A 9 -11.82 10.50 8.92
N ILE A 10 -10.66 9.89 9.01
CA ILE A 10 -9.69 10.15 10.07
C ILE A 10 -8.46 10.77 9.43
N ASN A 11 -8.14 12.00 9.82
CA ASN A 11 -6.91 12.67 9.40
C ASN A 11 -5.81 12.38 10.41
N GLY A 12 -4.87 11.51 10.04
CA GLY A 12 -3.74 11.14 10.89
C GLY A 12 -2.82 10.12 10.23
N ASP A 13 -1.71 9.84 10.91
CA ASP A 13 -0.81 8.73 10.55
C ASP A 13 -1.56 7.40 10.69
N SER A 14 -1.65 6.63 9.61
CA SER A 14 -2.46 5.42 9.57
C SER A 14 -2.06 4.42 10.65
N ILE A 15 -0.78 4.21 10.91
CA ILE A 15 -0.31 3.26 11.93
C ILE A 15 -0.74 3.71 13.33
N LYS A 16 -0.68 5.01 13.63
CA LYS A 16 -1.17 5.55 14.92
C LYS A 16 -2.68 5.44 15.06
N GLU A 17 -3.43 5.69 14.01
CA GLU A 17 -4.90 5.64 14.05
C GLU A 17 -5.43 4.20 14.07
N LEU A 18 -4.83 3.28 13.32
CA LEU A 18 -5.19 1.86 13.32
C LEU A 18 -5.08 1.25 14.72
N LYS A 19 -4.04 1.62 15.50
CA LYS A 19 -3.86 1.17 16.89
C LYS A 19 -5.00 1.54 17.84
N LYS A 20 -5.81 2.56 17.51
CA LYS A 20 -6.96 2.99 18.32
C LYS A 20 -8.23 2.21 18.01
N ILE A 21 -8.25 1.48 16.90
CA ILE A 21 -9.41 0.71 16.45
C ILE A 21 -9.42 -0.64 17.19
N PRO A 22 -10.57 -1.10 17.74
CA PRO A 22 -10.67 -2.41 18.38
C PRO A 22 -10.34 -3.58 17.44
N ASN A 23 -10.03 -4.73 18.01
CA ASN A 23 -9.83 -5.96 17.24
C ASN A 23 -11.13 -6.35 16.50
N GLU A 24 -11.01 -7.07 15.39
CA GLU A 24 -12.15 -7.69 14.67
C GLU A 24 -13.28 -6.68 14.37
N THR A 25 -12.92 -5.47 13.93
CA THR A 25 -13.84 -4.36 13.67
C THR A 25 -14.39 -4.37 12.25
N PHE A 26 -13.55 -4.61 11.25
CA PHE A 26 -13.90 -4.43 9.83
C PHE A 26 -14.02 -5.76 9.09
N ASP A 27 -14.98 -5.84 8.17
CA ASP A 27 -15.21 -6.98 7.28
C ASP A 27 -14.24 -6.98 6.08
N LEU A 28 -13.81 -5.81 5.63
CA LEU A 28 -12.96 -5.65 4.47
C LEU A 28 -11.99 -4.49 4.68
N ILE A 29 -10.73 -4.69 4.30
CA ILE A 29 -9.71 -3.63 4.25
C ILE A 29 -9.19 -3.53 2.81
N PHE A 30 -9.03 -2.30 2.33
CA PHE A 30 -8.34 -2.00 1.08
C PHE A 30 -7.15 -1.09 1.38
N ALA A 31 -5.96 -1.45 0.90
CA ALA A 31 -4.73 -0.71 1.11
C ALA A 31 -4.01 -0.45 -0.23
N ASP A 32 -3.76 0.82 -0.51
CA ASP A 32 -2.85 1.30 -1.56
C ASP A 32 -1.65 1.96 -0.88
N PRO A 33 -0.66 1.17 -0.40
CA PRO A 33 0.51 1.72 0.29
C PRO A 33 1.44 2.42 -0.73
N PRO A 34 2.37 3.27 -0.27
CA PRO A 34 3.45 3.79 -1.13
C PRO A 34 4.18 2.66 -1.86
N TYR A 35 4.56 2.85 -3.13
CA TYR A 35 5.19 1.81 -3.96
C TYR A 35 6.70 1.81 -3.86
N ASN A 36 7.29 2.84 -3.25
CA ASN A 36 8.73 3.03 -3.17
C ASN A 36 9.35 2.96 -4.57
N LEU A 37 8.94 3.88 -5.45
CA LEU A 37 9.31 3.85 -6.87
C LEU A 37 10.81 4.08 -7.13
N GLN A 38 11.57 4.49 -6.10
CA GLN A 38 13.04 4.68 -6.16
C GLN A 38 13.49 5.53 -7.35
N LEU A 39 12.71 6.56 -7.70
CA LEU A 39 13.00 7.43 -8.83
C LEU A 39 14.26 8.25 -8.55
N LYS A 40 15.37 7.93 -9.22
CA LYS A 40 16.66 8.62 -9.05
C LYS A 40 16.81 9.86 -9.91
N ASN A 41 16.18 9.87 -11.09
CA ASN A 41 16.40 10.87 -12.14
C ASN A 41 15.10 11.54 -12.56
N LYS A 42 15.21 12.79 -13.06
CA LYS A 42 14.09 13.47 -13.72
C LYS A 42 13.79 12.78 -15.04
N LEU A 43 12.54 12.38 -15.24
CA LEU A 43 12.07 11.80 -16.49
C LEU A 43 11.68 12.92 -17.47
N THR A 44 12.07 12.77 -18.74
CA THR A 44 11.71 13.68 -19.84
C THR A 44 11.02 12.92 -20.96
N ARG A 45 10.05 13.58 -21.59
CA ARG A 45 9.34 13.06 -22.76
C ARG A 45 10.16 13.30 -24.04
N PRO A 46 9.82 12.65 -25.18
CA PRO A 46 10.50 12.88 -26.46
C PRO A 46 10.49 14.34 -26.93
N ASP A 47 9.46 15.10 -26.58
CA ASP A 47 9.32 16.54 -26.85
C ASP A 47 10.10 17.43 -25.85
N ARG A 48 10.93 16.83 -24.99
CA ARG A 48 11.72 17.45 -23.90
C ARG A 48 10.91 18.04 -22.75
N SER A 49 9.59 17.90 -22.75
CA SER A 49 8.79 18.27 -21.57
C SER A 49 9.09 17.35 -20.38
N LYS A 50 8.97 17.90 -19.17
CA LYS A 50 9.20 17.16 -17.92
C LYS A 50 8.01 16.26 -17.60
N VAL A 51 8.27 15.03 -17.18
CA VAL A 51 7.23 14.16 -16.59
C VAL A 51 6.99 14.58 -15.15
N SER A 52 5.71 14.75 -14.78
CA SER A 52 5.29 14.89 -13.38
C SER A 52 5.29 13.51 -12.75
N ALA A 53 6.44 13.11 -12.22
CA ALA A 53 6.62 11.85 -11.52
C ALA A 53 6.06 11.92 -10.09
N VAL A 54 5.87 10.76 -9.46
CA VAL A 54 5.59 10.66 -8.02
C VAL A 54 6.94 10.77 -7.31
N ASP A 55 7.32 11.99 -6.91
CA ASP A 55 8.56 12.29 -6.19
C ASP A 55 8.32 12.82 -4.76
N ASP A 56 7.09 12.66 -4.26
CA ASP A 56 6.69 13.05 -2.92
C ASP A 56 7.42 12.27 -1.82
N LYS A 57 7.64 12.93 -0.67
CA LYS A 57 8.36 12.36 0.48
C LYS A 57 7.73 11.09 1.06
N TRP A 58 6.42 10.91 0.91
CA TRP A 58 5.72 9.74 1.44
C TRP A 58 6.02 8.45 0.65
N ASP A 59 6.58 8.55 -0.56
CA ASP A 59 7.03 7.41 -1.36
C ASP A 59 8.54 7.16 -1.26
N GLN A 60 9.25 7.91 -0.43
CA GLN A 60 10.71 7.82 -0.30
C GLN A 60 11.10 7.01 0.93
N PHE A 61 11.79 5.89 0.70
CA PHE A 61 12.31 5.03 1.76
C PHE A 61 13.83 4.93 1.67
N GLU A 62 14.50 4.98 2.81
CA GLU A 62 15.98 4.89 2.90
C GLU A 62 16.52 3.56 2.39
N SER A 63 15.74 2.48 2.52
CA SER A 63 16.12 1.13 2.08
C SER A 63 14.91 0.22 1.97
N PHE A 64 15.06 -0.92 1.29
CA PHE A 64 14.05 -1.98 1.31
C PHE A 64 13.73 -2.47 2.72
N LYS A 65 14.73 -2.56 3.60
CA LYS A 65 14.50 -2.95 5.01
C LYS A 65 13.55 -1.97 5.71
N LYS A 66 13.71 -0.66 5.49
CA LYS A 66 12.80 0.36 6.05
C LYS A 66 11.40 0.26 5.47
N TYR A 67 11.28 -0.05 4.18
CA TYR A 67 9.99 -0.33 3.55
C TYR A 67 9.30 -1.56 4.14
N ASP A 68 10.06 -2.63 4.42
CA ASP A 68 9.52 -3.85 5.03
C ASP A 68 9.09 -3.63 6.48
N GLU A 69 9.90 -2.91 7.27
CA GLU A 69 9.57 -2.52 8.65
C GLU A 69 8.26 -1.72 8.70
N PHE A 70 8.12 -0.74 7.79
CA PHE A 70 6.87 0.01 7.59
C PHE A 70 5.71 -0.91 7.19
N THR A 71 5.94 -1.80 6.22
CA THR A 71 4.94 -2.72 5.68
C THR A 71 4.37 -3.66 6.74
N LEU A 72 5.26 -4.29 7.51
CA LEU A 72 4.88 -5.18 8.60
C LEU A 72 4.13 -4.43 9.71
N ALA A 73 4.47 -3.17 9.98
CA ALA A 73 3.83 -2.39 11.02
C ALA A 73 2.33 -2.15 10.72
N TRP A 74 1.98 -1.73 9.51
CA TRP A 74 0.58 -1.50 9.16
C TRP A 74 -0.17 -2.81 8.88
N LEU A 75 0.45 -3.81 8.27
CA LEU A 75 -0.21 -5.11 8.01
C LEU A 75 -0.59 -5.83 9.30
N LYS A 76 0.23 -5.75 10.35
CA LYS A 76 -0.10 -6.32 11.68
C LYS A 76 -1.35 -5.69 12.26
N GLU A 77 -1.50 -4.37 12.15
CA GLU A 77 -2.70 -3.69 12.61
C GLU A 77 -3.90 -4.04 11.73
N CYS A 78 -3.74 -4.12 10.41
CA CYS A 78 -4.80 -4.58 9.51
C CYS A 78 -5.29 -5.99 9.89
N LYS A 79 -4.38 -6.93 10.16
CA LYS A 79 -4.74 -8.29 10.61
C LYS A 79 -5.51 -8.26 11.93
N ARG A 80 -5.11 -7.42 12.87
CA ARG A 80 -5.75 -7.30 14.19
C ARG A 80 -7.18 -6.75 14.10
N ILE A 81 -7.40 -5.74 13.27
CA ILE A 81 -8.71 -5.06 13.16
C ILE A 81 -9.66 -5.74 12.16
N LEU A 82 -9.16 -6.65 11.33
CA LEU A 82 -9.99 -7.45 10.44
C LEU A 82 -10.71 -8.53 11.24
N LYS A 83 -11.99 -8.77 10.94
CA LYS A 83 -12.72 -9.93 11.49
C LYS A 83 -12.11 -11.24 10.98
N LYS A 84 -12.39 -12.34 11.68
CA LYS A 84 -11.86 -13.67 11.34
C LYS A 84 -12.29 -14.16 9.95
N ASP A 85 -13.45 -13.71 9.49
CA ASP A 85 -14.05 -13.98 8.18
C ASP A 85 -13.89 -12.80 7.21
N GLY A 86 -13.10 -11.78 7.57
CA GLY A 86 -12.86 -10.62 6.72
C GLY A 86 -11.77 -10.85 5.68
N ALA A 87 -11.66 -9.93 4.72
CA ALA A 87 -10.65 -9.97 3.67
C ALA A 87 -9.81 -8.69 3.58
N LEU A 88 -8.61 -8.82 3.03
CA LEU A 88 -7.67 -7.73 2.78
C LEU A 88 -7.35 -7.68 1.28
N TRP A 89 -7.49 -6.50 0.68
CA TRP A 89 -6.98 -6.17 -0.64
C TRP A 89 -5.80 -5.23 -0.50
N VAL A 90 -4.67 -5.59 -1.10
CA VAL A 90 -3.49 -4.72 -1.19
C VAL A 90 -3.12 -4.60 -2.66
N ILE A 91 -2.92 -3.38 -3.13
CA ILE A 91 -2.49 -3.11 -4.50
C ILE A 91 -1.02 -2.65 -4.52
N GLY A 92 -0.35 -2.92 -5.63
CA GLY A 92 1.03 -2.53 -5.84
C GLY A 92 1.43 -2.67 -7.30
N SER A 93 2.67 -2.32 -7.58
CA SER A 93 3.34 -2.60 -8.85
C SER A 93 4.51 -3.56 -8.61
N TYR A 94 5.25 -3.91 -9.66
CA TYR A 94 6.42 -4.78 -9.53
C TYR A 94 7.47 -4.25 -8.52
N HIS A 95 7.48 -2.94 -8.21
CA HIS A 95 8.41 -2.33 -7.25
C HIS A 95 8.22 -2.84 -5.82
N ASN A 96 6.97 -3.15 -5.42
CA ASN A 96 6.64 -3.49 -4.04
C ASN A 96 5.80 -4.76 -3.86
N ILE A 97 5.00 -5.17 -4.87
CA ILE A 97 3.97 -6.19 -4.70
C ILE A 97 4.54 -7.54 -4.23
N PHE A 98 5.76 -7.90 -4.64
CA PHE A 98 6.41 -9.13 -4.18
C PHE A 98 6.81 -9.09 -2.71
N ARG A 99 7.26 -7.92 -2.22
CA ARG A 99 7.60 -7.73 -0.79
C ARG A 99 6.34 -7.74 0.07
N LEU A 100 5.28 -7.09 -0.43
CA LEU A 100 3.95 -7.11 0.18
C LEU A 100 3.41 -8.53 0.25
N GLY A 101 3.46 -9.28 -0.85
CA GLY A 101 3.01 -10.68 -0.91
C GLY A 101 3.69 -11.57 0.12
N ALA A 102 5.02 -11.47 0.24
CA ALA A 102 5.79 -12.19 1.26
C ALA A 102 5.34 -11.81 2.69
N ALA A 103 5.27 -10.51 3.01
CA ALA A 103 4.85 -10.06 4.33
C ALA A 103 3.40 -10.46 4.69
N ILE A 104 2.49 -10.46 3.70
CA ILE A 104 1.10 -10.90 3.85
C ILE A 104 1.06 -12.39 4.22
N GLN A 105 1.80 -13.24 3.52
CA GLN A 105 1.86 -14.67 3.81
C GLN A 105 2.57 -14.96 5.15
N ASP A 106 3.68 -14.28 5.45
CA ASP A 106 4.42 -14.42 6.72
C ASP A 106 3.57 -14.05 7.94
N LEU A 107 2.65 -13.10 7.77
CA LEU A 107 1.68 -12.75 8.82
C LEU A 107 0.54 -13.76 8.91
N GLY A 108 0.47 -14.77 8.06
CA GLY A 108 -0.52 -15.84 8.08
C GLY A 108 -1.85 -15.45 7.47
N PHE A 109 -1.87 -14.57 6.46
CA PHE A 109 -3.02 -14.45 5.56
C PHE A 109 -2.98 -15.56 4.51
N TRP A 110 -4.14 -15.95 4.02
CA TRP A 110 -4.26 -16.87 2.89
C TRP A 110 -4.55 -16.07 1.62
N ILE A 111 -3.63 -16.08 0.66
CA ILE A 111 -3.83 -15.42 -0.64
C ILE A 111 -4.84 -16.25 -1.43
N LEU A 112 -6.02 -15.68 -1.68
CA LEU A 112 -7.06 -16.31 -2.50
C LEU A 112 -6.75 -16.15 -3.99
N ASN A 113 -6.44 -14.93 -4.41
CA ASN A 113 -6.16 -14.58 -5.80
C ASN A 113 -5.21 -13.38 -5.87
N ASP A 114 -4.46 -13.30 -6.96
CA ASP A 114 -3.88 -12.06 -7.48
C ASP A 114 -4.77 -11.59 -8.64
N VAL A 115 -5.11 -10.29 -8.66
CA VAL A 115 -5.99 -9.69 -9.67
C VAL A 115 -5.23 -8.57 -10.38
N ILE A 116 -5.10 -8.72 -11.70
CA ILE A 116 -4.32 -7.79 -12.52
C ILE A 116 -5.20 -6.64 -13.00
N TRP A 117 -4.84 -5.41 -12.61
CA TRP A 117 -5.40 -4.21 -13.22
C TRP A 117 -4.69 -3.90 -14.54
N ASN A 118 -5.29 -4.31 -15.66
CA ASN A 118 -4.84 -3.95 -17.00
C ASN A 118 -5.27 -2.50 -17.34
N LYS A 119 -4.32 -1.57 -17.29
CA LYS A 119 -4.55 -0.16 -17.65
C LYS A 119 -4.57 -0.01 -19.17
N ASN A 120 -5.65 0.52 -19.73
CA ASN A 120 -5.82 0.64 -21.19
C ASN A 120 -4.96 1.74 -21.83
N ASN A 121 -4.47 2.70 -21.05
CA ASN A 121 -3.72 3.87 -21.51
C ASN A 121 -2.57 4.25 -20.54
N PRO A 122 -1.67 3.31 -20.21
CA PRO A 122 -0.60 3.59 -19.27
C PRO A 122 0.38 4.61 -19.87
N MET A 123 1.04 5.38 -19.01
CA MET A 123 2.18 6.19 -19.44
C MET A 123 3.23 5.25 -20.05
N PRO A 124 3.71 5.52 -21.27
CA PRO A 124 4.72 4.66 -21.89
C PRO A 124 6.04 4.74 -21.10
N ASN A 125 6.85 3.69 -21.19
CA ASN A 125 8.21 3.72 -20.65
C ASN A 125 9.04 4.74 -21.44
N PHE A 126 9.30 5.89 -20.83
CA PHE A 126 10.28 6.84 -21.33
C PHE A 126 11.69 6.33 -21.04
N ARG A 127 12.65 6.61 -21.93
CA ARG A 127 14.06 6.29 -21.68
C ARG A 127 14.56 7.16 -20.52
N GLY A 128 14.96 6.54 -19.41
CA GLY A 128 15.52 7.16 -18.22
C GLY A 128 16.32 6.17 -17.40
#